data_AF-A0A7Y6PQE8-F1
#
_entry.id   AF-A0A7Y6PQE8-F1
#
_cell.length_a   1.000
_cell.length_b   1.000
_cell.length_c   1.000
_cell.angle_alpha   90.00
_cell.angle_beta   90.00
_cell.angle_gamma   90.00
#
_symmetry.space_group_name_H-M   'P 1'
#
loop_
_entity.id
_entity.type
_entity.pdbx_description
1 polymer ?
#
loop_
_entity_poly.entity_id
_entity_poly.type
_entity_poly.pdbx_seq_one_letter_code
_entity_poly.pdbx_strand_id
1 'polypeptide(L)'
;QTTPPPCQPFTGALNSPGMIAPIAITQKADDQIFLPDRVAYTFAPHQMVKLEMHYLNATDDAEDVSATVDFFTAKPSDIDHEASILFTGSPDIMIPKMQPASLHQFFTVPSYLDLSQAKIFAITGHTHALGTDVNIRVAPSKTGPMTEVYRPNPFSWSEPETKTFDQPFSIPVGGGLDFECKWNNTTSEDVKFGESATEEMCFFWAYYYPSQGSKVCIHTQQYGGVNGLNACCPGDSLCGLIEQQLENGF
;
A
#
# COMPACT_ATOMS: atom_id res chain seq x y z
N GLN A 1 25.51 12.88 2.58
CA GLN A 1 26.01 12.15 1.39
C GLN A 1 25.50 12.88 0.16
N THR A 2 26.35 13.19 -0.83
CA THR A 2 25.96 14.02 -2.00
C THR A 2 25.82 13.21 -3.29
N THR A 3 26.28 11.96 -3.31
CA THR A 3 26.13 11.06 -4.47
C THR A 3 24.90 10.17 -4.23
N PRO A 4 23.90 10.18 -5.13
CA PRO A 4 22.76 9.27 -5.04
C PRO A 4 23.23 7.81 -5.07
N PRO A 5 22.78 6.96 -4.14
CA PRO A 5 22.99 5.51 -4.27
C PRO A 5 22.19 4.98 -5.47
N PRO A 6 22.56 3.81 -6.03
CA PRO A 6 21.73 3.15 -7.04
C PRO A 6 20.30 2.95 -6.53
N CYS A 7 19.30 3.34 -7.33
CA CYS A 7 17.90 3.14 -6.99
C CYS A 7 17.63 1.65 -6.80
N GLN A 8 17.02 1.28 -5.67
CA GLN A 8 16.38 -0.02 -5.50
C GLN A 8 14.90 0.11 -5.86
N PRO A 9 14.26 -0.95 -6.38
CA PRO A 9 12.82 -0.96 -6.63
C PRO A 9 12.01 -0.86 -5.32
N PHE A 10 10.68 -0.78 -5.44
CA PHE A 10 9.76 -0.64 -4.31
C PHE A 10 9.97 -1.70 -3.21
N THR A 11 10.39 -2.92 -3.57
CA THR A 11 10.74 -3.99 -2.61
C THR A 11 11.72 -3.52 -1.54
N GLY A 12 12.58 -2.53 -1.82
CA GLY A 12 13.46 -1.90 -0.84
C GLY A 12 12.76 -1.29 0.39
N ALA A 13 11.45 -1.07 0.34
CA ALA A 13 10.61 -0.67 1.48
C ALA A 13 10.39 -1.80 2.50
N LEU A 14 10.62 -3.06 2.11
CA LEU A 14 10.55 -4.24 2.97
C LEU A 14 11.83 -4.45 3.78
N ASN A 15 12.94 -3.89 3.30
CA ASN A 15 14.28 -4.26 3.72
C ASN A 15 14.55 -3.80 5.16
N SER A 16 15.14 -4.70 5.95
CA SER A 16 15.61 -4.42 7.32
C SER A 16 16.54 -3.19 7.46
N PRO A 17 17.44 -2.86 6.51
CA PRO A 17 18.20 -1.60 6.56
C PRO A 17 17.35 -0.33 6.41
N GLY A 18 16.08 -0.41 6.02
CA GLY A 18 15.13 0.72 6.06
C GLY A 18 15.52 1.91 5.17
N MET A 19 16.19 1.66 4.05
CA MET A 19 16.75 2.73 3.21
C MET A 19 15.70 3.48 2.38
N ILE A 20 14.49 2.92 2.23
CA ILE A 20 13.39 3.53 1.49
C ILE A 20 12.15 3.54 2.39
N ALA A 21 11.57 4.72 2.57
CA ALA A 21 10.30 4.90 3.26
C ALA A 21 9.33 5.61 2.31
N PRO A 22 8.30 4.93 1.79
CA PRO A 22 7.25 5.57 1.01
C PRO A 22 6.56 6.67 1.83
N ILE A 23 6.49 7.88 1.26
CA ILE A 23 5.79 9.04 1.83
C ILE A 23 4.59 9.47 0.97
N ALA A 24 4.54 9.00 -0.28
CA ALA A 24 3.43 9.19 -1.20
C ALA A 24 3.44 8.04 -2.21
N ILE A 25 2.25 7.55 -2.56
CA ILE A 25 2.02 6.61 -3.67
C ILE A 25 0.85 7.19 -4.46
N THR A 26 1.01 7.32 -5.78
CA THR A 26 -0.01 7.82 -6.70
C THR A 26 -0.07 6.95 -7.94
N GLN A 27 -1.28 6.80 -8.46
CA GLN A 27 -1.57 6.20 -9.77
C GLN A 27 -2.39 7.13 -10.65
N LYS A 28 -2.58 8.39 -10.23
CA LYS A 28 -3.36 9.38 -10.95
C LYS A 28 -2.44 10.30 -11.74
N ALA A 29 -2.94 10.85 -12.84
CA ALA A 29 -2.21 11.84 -13.63
C ALA A 29 -1.76 13.04 -12.77
N ASP A 30 -2.68 13.55 -11.94
CA ASP A 30 -2.42 14.56 -10.93
C ASP A 30 -2.99 14.10 -9.58
N ASP A 31 -2.18 14.18 -8.52
CA ASP A 31 -2.63 13.87 -7.18
C ASP A 31 -2.06 14.84 -6.14
N GLN A 32 -2.87 15.13 -5.13
CA GLN A 32 -2.49 15.99 -4.03
C GLN A 32 -2.86 15.33 -2.70
N ILE A 33 -1.85 15.10 -1.87
CA ILE A 33 -2.03 14.53 -0.54
C ILE A 33 -2.01 15.68 0.46
N PHE A 34 -3.19 16.00 1.02
CA PHE A 34 -3.30 16.94 2.12
C PHE A 34 -3.03 16.22 3.44
N LEU A 35 -2.02 16.68 4.17
CA LEU A 35 -1.76 16.22 5.52
C LEU A 35 -2.68 16.96 6.50
N PRO A 36 -3.16 16.32 7.58
CA PRO A 36 -3.93 16.99 8.61
C PRO A 36 -3.14 18.12 9.28
N ASP A 37 -3.85 19.04 9.93
CA ASP A 37 -3.24 20.13 10.69
C ASP A 37 -2.19 19.61 11.66
N ARG A 38 -1.02 20.28 11.67
CA ARG A 38 0.14 19.97 12.52
C ARG A 38 0.74 18.58 12.28
N VAL A 39 0.49 17.98 11.11
CA VAL A 39 1.11 16.72 10.65
C VAL A 39 2.04 16.98 9.46
N ALA A 40 3.24 16.41 9.47
CA ALA A 40 4.19 16.53 8.37
C ALA A 40 5.02 15.25 8.17
N TYR A 41 5.77 15.18 7.07
CA TYR A 41 6.92 14.28 6.96
C TYR A 41 8.20 15.04 7.36
N THR A 42 9.10 14.39 8.08
CA THR A 42 10.41 14.95 8.44
C THR A 42 11.48 14.38 7.52
N PHE A 43 12.31 15.26 6.95
CA PHE A 43 13.50 14.88 6.21
C PHE A 43 14.75 15.21 7.03
N ALA A 44 15.65 14.25 7.15
CA ALA A 44 16.98 14.51 7.71
C ALA A 44 17.77 15.45 6.78
N PRO A 45 18.71 16.24 7.31
CA PRO A 45 19.62 17.03 6.48
C PRO A 45 20.30 16.16 5.43
N HIS A 46 20.23 16.57 4.17
CA HIS A 46 20.79 15.83 3.01
C HIS A 46 20.18 14.45 2.77
N GLN A 47 18.97 14.17 3.26
CA GLN A 47 18.22 12.96 2.89
C GLN A 47 17.89 12.98 1.39
N MET A 48 18.09 11.84 0.73
CA MET A 48 17.74 11.68 -0.67
C MET A 48 16.24 11.45 -0.82
N VAL A 49 15.65 12.06 -1.84
CA VAL A 49 14.29 11.77 -2.30
C VAL A 49 14.41 10.96 -3.59
N LYS A 50 13.74 9.81 -3.64
CA LYS A 50 13.65 8.97 -4.82
C LYS A 50 12.26 9.14 -5.42
N LEU A 51 12.20 9.39 -6.73
CA LEU A 51 10.99 9.23 -7.51
C LEU A 51 11.10 7.91 -8.26
N GLU A 52 10.17 6.99 -7.99
CA GLU A 52 10.08 5.71 -8.68
C GLU A 52 8.87 5.75 -9.61
N MET A 53 9.11 5.46 -10.89
CA MET A 53 8.19 5.74 -11.99
C MET A 53 7.92 4.44 -12.74
N HIS A 54 6.69 3.94 -12.63
CA HIS A 54 6.22 2.73 -13.28
C HIS A 54 5.37 3.12 -14.49
N TYR A 55 5.95 3.04 -15.70
CA TYR A 55 5.26 3.39 -16.94
C TYR A 55 5.27 2.23 -17.92
N LEU A 56 4.12 2.01 -18.55
CA LEU A 56 3.99 1.11 -19.69
C LEU A 56 4.17 1.93 -20.97
N ASN A 57 5.22 1.63 -21.76
CA ASN A 57 5.28 2.14 -23.12
C ASN A 57 4.38 1.28 -24.01
N ALA A 58 3.25 1.84 -24.44
CA ALA A 58 2.28 1.18 -25.31
C ALA A 58 2.51 1.46 -26.81
N THR A 59 3.61 2.13 -27.16
CA THR A 59 3.98 2.45 -28.55
C THR A 59 5.27 1.72 -28.94
N ASP A 60 5.56 1.68 -30.24
CA ASP A 60 6.82 1.14 -30.78
C ASP A 60 7.97 2.17 -30.72
N ASP A 61 7.66 3.42 -30.39
CA ASP A 61 8.60 4.54 -30.36
C ASP A 61 9.05 4.83 -28.92
N ALA A 62 10.23 5.43 -28.76
CA ALA A 62 10.70 5.86 -27.45
C ALA A 62 9.89 7.07 -26.98
N GLU A 63 9.34 6.98 -25.76
CA GLU A 63 8.59 8.07 -25.12
C GLU A 63 9.43 8.71 -24.00
N ASP A 64 9.48 10.04 -24.00
CA ASP A 64 10.06 10.80 -22.91
C ASP A 64 8.99 11.05 -21.84
N VAL A 65 9.25 10.55 -20.62
CA VAL A 65 8.35 10.72 -19.49
C VAL A 65 8.97 11.65 -18.47
N SER A 66 8.16 12.56 -17.93
CA SER A 66 8.54 13.43 -16.83
C SER A 66 7.45 13.46 -15.77
N ALA A 67 7.87 13.61 -14.52
CA ALA A 67 6.98 13.83 -13.39
C ALA A 67 7.60 14.91 -12.50
N THR A 68 6.75 15.74 -11.91
CA THR A 68 7.14 16.80 -10.98
C THR A 68 6.52 16.53 -9.63
N VAL A 69 7.27 16.77 -8.56
CA VAL A 69 6.80 16.66 -7.18
C VAL A 69 7.08 17.97 -6.48
N ASP A 70 6.03 18.61 -5.98
CA ASP A 70 6.13 19.82 -5.18
C ASP A 70 5.95 19.48 -3.69
N PHE A 71 6.92 19.91 -2.88
CA PHE A 71 6.86 19.79 -1.42
C PHE A 71 6.54 21.15 -0.79
N PHE A 72 5.48 21.18 0.00
CA PHE A 72 5.12 22.35 0.79
C PHE A 72 5.65 22.17 2.22
N THR A 73 6.47 23.12 2.67
CA THR A 73 7.14 23.02 3.96
C THR A 73 6.35 23.67 5.09
N ALA A 74 6.47 23.10 6.28
CA ALA A 74 5.96 23.66 7.53
C ALA A 74 7.12 24.00 8.48
N LYS A 75 6.91 24.95 9.39
CA LYS A 75 7.89 25.21 10.45
C LYS A 75 7.87 24.04 11.44
N PRO A 76 9.03 23.54 11.89
CA PRO A 76 9.05 22.46 12.89
C PRO A 76 8.28 22.78 14.18
N SER A 77 8.18 24.05 14.59
CA SER A 77 7.39 24.48 15.75
C SER A 77 5.88 24.28 15.60
N ASP A 78 5.41 24.12 14.36
CA ASP A 78 3.99 24.06 14.03
C ASP A 78 3.51 22.60 13.86
N ILE A 79 4.41 21.62 14.02
CA ILE A 79 4.16 20.19 13.80
C ILE A 79 4.20 19.44 15.13
N ASP A 80 3.19 18.61 15.37
CA ASP A 80 3.08 17.74 16.56
C ASP A 80 3.32 16.27 16.22
N HIS A 81 3.04 15.87 14.99
CA HIS A 81 3.05 14.46 14.58
C HIS A 81 3.68 14.26 13.21
N GLU A 82 4.36 13.13 13.05
CA GLU A 82 4.83 12.68 11.75
C GLU A 82 3.77 11.78 11.09
N ALA A 83 3.64 11.89 9.77
CA ALA A 83 2.85 10.98 8.96
C ALA A 83 3.66 9.74 8.54
N SER A 84 2.97 8.66 8.18
CA SER A 84 3.53 7.47 7.54
C SER A 84 2.48 6.72 6.72
N ILE A 85 2.95 5.78 5.92
CA ILE A 85 2.12 4.92 5.07
C ILE A 85 2.08 3.51 5.63
N LEU A 86 0.89 2.90 5.60
CA LEU A 86 0.66 1.49 5.79
C LEU A 86 0.20 0.90 4.45
N PHE A 87 1.10 0.27 3.70
CA PHE A 87 0.81 -0.43 2.44
C PHE A 87 0.46 -1.88 2.76
N THR A 88 -0.79 -2.29 2.61
CA THR A 88 -1.29 -3.60 3.05
C THR A 88 -1.99 -4.34 1.93
N GLY A 89 -1.79 -5.65 1.85
CA GLY A 89 -2.50 -6.48 0.88
C GLY A 89 -2.19 -7.95 1.00
N SER A 90 -2.42 -8.68 -0.09
CA SER A 90 -2.17 -10.12 -0.14
C SER A 90 -1.67 -10.55 -1.52
N PRO A 91 -0.64 -11.41 -1.57
CA PRO A 91 -0.15 -11.99 -2.82
C PRO A 91 -0.94 -13.23 -3.26
N ASP A 92 -1.98 -13.64 -2.52
CA ASP A 92 -2.73 -14.88 -2.76
C ASP A 92 -3.73 -14.76 -3.93
N ILE A 93 -3.25 -14.28 -5.07
CA ILE A 93 -4.06 -14.00 -6.25
C ILE A 93 -3.96 -15.16 -7.23
N MET A 94 -5.13 -15.69 -7.60
CA MET A 94 -5.32 -16.58 -8.74
C MET A 94 -6.63 -16.20 -9.41
N ILE A 95 -6.55 -15.69 -10.63
CA ILE A 95 -7.70 -15.24 -11.42
C ILE A 95 -7.75 -16.12 -12.68
N PRO A 96 -8.64 -17.13 -12.72
CA PRO A 96 -8.73 -18.02 -13.87
C PRO A 96 -9.05 -17.26 -15.16
N LYS A 97 -8.48 -17.70 -16.27
CA LYS A 97 -8.77 -17.13 -17.59
C LYS A 97 -10.25 -17.08 -17.90
N MET A 98 -10.69 -16.01 -18.56
CA MET A 98 -12.08 -15.83 -19.01
C MET A 98 -13.13 -15.96 -17.89
N GLN A 99 -12.77 -15.64 -16.64
CA GLN A 99 -13.66 -15.75 -15.48
C GLN A 99 -13.50 -14.54 -14.53
N PRO A 100 -14.57 -14.16 -13.82
CA PRO A 100 -14.45 -13.29 -12.66
C PRO A 100 -13.82 -14.05 -11.48
N ALA A 101 -13.10 -13.32 -10.62
CA ALA A 101 -12.61 -13.85 -9.35
C ALA A 101 -12.65 -12.77 -8.27
N SER A 102 -12.53 -13.21 -7.01
CA SER A 102 -12.45 -12.31 -5.86
C SER A 102 -11.46 -12.87 -4.84
N LEU A 103 -10.70 -11.97 -4.21
CA LEU A 103 -9.88 -12.26 -3.05
C LEU A 103 -10.48 -11.54 -1.86
N HIS A 104 -10.74 -12.25 -0.76
CA HIS A 104 -11.21 -11.66 0.48
C HIS A 104 -10.32 -12.14 1.62
N GLN A 105 -9.67 -11.20 2.29
CA GLN A 105 -8.73 -11.47 3.36
C GLN A 105 -8.98 -10.58 4.57
N PHE A 106 -8.50 -11.04 5.73
CA PHE A 106 -8.49 -10.25 6.96
C PHE A 106 -7.06 -10.15 7.48
N PHE A 107 -6.48 -8.96 7.37
CA PHE A 107 -5.18 -8.65 7.93
C PHE A 107 -5.34 -8.23 9.40
N THR A 108 -4.82 -9.03 10.33
CA THR A 108 -4.75 -8.64 11.75
C THR A 108 -3.45 -7.91 12.02
N VAL A 109 -3.51 -6.73 12.64
CA VAL A 109 -2.30 -5.96 12.98
C VAL A 109 -1.44 -6.80 13.94
N PRO A 110 -0.18 -7.14 13.57
CA PRO A 110 0.70 -7.91 14.44
C PRO A 110 0.98 -7.17 15.75
N SER A 111 1.08 -7.90 16.87
CA SER A 111 1.23 -7.30 18.20
C SER A 111 2.52 -6.51 18.42
N TYR A 112 3.53 -6.67 17.55
CA TYR A 112 4.76 -5.89 17.59
C TYR A 112 4.62 -4.51 16.94
N LEU A 113 3.51 -4.25 16.24
CA LEU A 113 3.20 -2.98 15.58
C LEU A 113 2.07 -2.29 16.35
N ASP A 114 2.42 -1.28 17.16
CA ASP A 114 1.44 -0.53 17.94
C ASP A 114 0.80 0.61 17.11
N LEU A 115 -0.34 0.32 16.49
CA LEU A 115 -1.18 1.32 15.81
C LEU A 115 -2.33 1.83 16.70
N SER A 116 -2.32 1.58 18.01
CA SER A 116 -3.44 1.93 18.89
C SER A 116 -3.71 3.43 18.99
N GLN A 117 -2.69 4.25 18.75
CA GLN A 117 -2.78 5.72 18.70
C GLN A 117 -2.81 6.27 17.26
N ALA A 118 -2.70 5.40 16.26
CA ALA A 118 -2.70 5.81 14.87
C ALA A 118 -4.09 6.28 14.42
N LYS A 119 -4.08 7.36 13.66
CA LYS A 119 -5.21 8.02 13.04
C LYS A 119 -5.00 7.95 11.53
N ILE A 120 -5.81 7.13 10.86
CA ILE A 120 -5.80 6.98 9.40
C ILE A 120 -6.66 8.08 8.81
N PHE A 121 -6.05 8.98 8.03
CA PHE A 121 -6.69 10.17 7.49
C PHE A 121 -6.92 10.10 5.97
N ALA A 122 -6.27 9.17 5.28
CA ALA A 122 -6.56 8.88 3.89
C ALA A 122 -6.28 7.41 3.55
N ILE A 123 -6.99 6.86 2.57
CA ILE A 123 -6.81 5.48 2.11
C ILE A 123 -7.12 5.38 0.60
N THR A 124 -6.35 4.55 -0.10
CA THR A 124 -6.52 4.27 -1.53
C THR A 124 -6.40 2.77 -1.76
N GLY A 125 -7.37 2.18 -2.46
CA GLY A 125 -7.34 0.80 -2.90
C GLY A 125 -6.61 0.64 -4.23
N HIS A 126 -6.06 -0.54 -4.49
CA HIS A 126 -5.22 -0.80 -5.64
C HIS A 126 -5.38 -2.21 -6.22
N THR A 127 -5.56 -2.24 -7.54
CA THR A 127 -5.48 -3.40 -8.42
C THR A 127 -4.80 -2.98 -9.73
N HIS A 128 -4.52 -3.94 -10.60
CA HIS A 128 -4.20 -3.65 -12.00
C HIS A 128 -5.47 -3.68 -12.87
N ALA A 129 -5.28 -3.83 -14.18
CA ALA A 129 -6.26 -3.54 -15.22
C ALA A 129 -7.53 -4.41 -15.21
N LEU A 130 -7.48 -5.59 -14.57
CA LEU A 130 -8.63 -6.49 -14.45
C LEU A 130 -9.52 -6.15 -13.26
N GLY A 131 -9.09 -5.26 -12.36
CA GLY A 131 -9.80 -4.91 -11.15
C GLY A 131 -11.10 -4.14 -11.41
N THR A 132 -12.13 -4.50 -10.65
CA THR A 132 -13.51 -4.03 -10.83
C THR A 132 -14.14 -3.49 -9.55
N ASP A 133 -13.63 -3.89 -8.38
CA ASP A 133 -14.14 -3.47 -7.07
C ASP A 133 -13.02 -3.64 -6.03
N VAL A 134 -12.89 -2.69 -5.12
CA VAL A 134 -12.05 -2.78 -3.92
C VAL A 134 -12.85 -2.28 -2.74
N ASN A 135 -13.00 -3.13 -1.72
CA ASN A 135 -13.68 -2.82 -0.48
C ASN A 135 -12.73 -3.01 0.70
N ILE A 136 -12.64 -2.03 1.59
CA ILE A 136 -11.82 -2.10 2.80
C ILE A 136 -12.68 -1.71 3.99
N ARG A 137 -12.61 -2.53 5.04
CA ARG A 137 -13.34 -2.38 6.30
C ARG A 137 -12.37 -2.51 7.46
N VAL A 138 -12.62 -1.76 8.54
CA VAL A 138 -11.91 -1.91 9.81
C VAL A 138 -12.77 -2.67 10.81
N ALA A 139 -12.14 -3.52 11.63
CA ALA A 139 -12.85 -4.29 12.65
C ALA A 139 -11.97 -4.64 13.86
N PRO A 140 -12.57 -4.89 15.03
CA PRO A 140 -11.83 -5.31 16.23
C PRO A 140 -11.34 -6.76 16.17
N SER A 141 -11.84 -7.57 15.25
CA SER A 141 -11.38 -8.94 14.98
C SER A 141 -11.95 -9.44 13.64
N LYS A 142 -11.43 -10.58 13.14
CA LYS A 142 -11.91 -11.23 11.90
C LYS A 142 -13.40 -11.55 11.88
N THR A 143 -14.01 -11.79 13.05
CA THR A 143 -15.44 -12.10 13.21
C THR A 143 -16.24 -10.97 13.86
N GLY A 144 -15.59 -9.82 14.09
CA GLY A 144 -16.19 -8.65 14.73
C GLY A 144 -17.06 -7.83 13.78
N PRO A 145 -17.74 -6.80 14.31
CA PRO A 145 -18.48 -5.84 13.48
C PRO A 145 -17.51 -5.10 12.55
N MET A 146 -17.87 -5.06 11.27
CA MET A 146 -17.08 -4.42 10.22
C MET A 146 -17.58 -2.99 9.96
N THR A 147 -16.67 -2.03 9.84
CA THR A 147 -16.98 -0.65 9.43
C THR A 147 -16.32 -0.37 8.09
N GLU A 148 -17.10 -0.08 7.05
CA GLU A 148 -16.59 0.25 5.72
C GLU A 148 -15.85 1.59 5.75
N VAL A 149 -14.59 1.57 5.32
CA VAL A 149 -13.72 2.75 5.25
C VAL A 149 -13.43 3.13 3.80
N TYR A 150 -13.42 2.18 2.87
CA TYR A 150 -13.16 2.44 1.45
C TYR A 150 -14.01 1.55 0.56
N ARG A 151 -14.74 2.16 -0.38
CA ARG A 151 -15.50 1.46 -1.42
C ARG A 151 -15.97 2.44 -2.51
N PRO A 152 -15.05 2.93 -3.34
CA PRO A 152 -15.43 3.80 -4.46
C PRO A 152 -16.41 3.06 -5.38
N ASN A 153 -17.39 3.78 -5.90
CA ASN A 153 -18.37 3.23 -6.83
C ASN A 153 -18.70 4.27 -7.92
N PRO A 154 -18.25 4.07 -9.17
CA PRO A 154 -17.45 2.93 -9.63
C PRO A 154 -16.00 2.95 -9.07
N PHE A 155 -15.38 1.78 -8.94
CA PHE A 155 -13.94 1.69 -8.74
C PHE A 155 -13.22 1.88 -10.09
N SER A 156 -12.15 2.68 -10.09
CA SER A 156 -11.30 2.95 -11.25
C SER A 156 -9.90 2.42 -10.95
N TRP A 157 -9.47 1.34 -11.60
CA TRP A 157 -8.13 0.78 -11.39
C TRP A 157 -7.03 1.73 -11.88
N SER A 158 -7.31 2.52 -12.92
CA SER A 158 -6.32 3.40 -13.55
C SER A 158 -6.15 4.73 -12.83
N GLU A 159 -7.18 5.16 -12.11
CA GLU A 159 -7.16 6.36 -11.28
C GLU A 159 -7.98 6.10 -10.00
N PRO A 160 -7.48 5.26 -9.07
CA PRO A 160 -8.23 4.92 -7.88
C PRO A 160 -8.43 6.15 -6.99
N GLU A 161 -9.62 6.27 -6.40
CA GLU A 161 -9.94 7.34 -5.45
C GLU A 161 -9.00 7.26 -4.24
N THR A 162 -8.38 8.37 -3.86
CA THR A 162 -7.80 8.54 -2.53
C THR A 162 -8.87 9.15 -1.63
N LYS A 163 -9.50 8.31 -0.79
CA LYS A 163 -10.55 8.76 0.12
C LYS A 163 -9.93 9.40 1.36
N THR A 164 -10.28 10.65 1.64
CA THR A 164 -9.84 11.39 2.83
C THR A 164 -10.92 11.36 3.92
N PHE A 165 -10.51 11.53 5.18
CA PHE A 165 -11.40 11.54 6.33
C PHE A 165 -11.23 12.81 7.16
N ASP A 166 -12.29 13.63 7.23
CA ASP A 166 -12.34 14.79 8.14
C ASP A 166 -12.19 14.37 9.60
N GLN A 167 -12.71 13.20 9.94
CA GLN A 167 -12.48 12.51 11.20
C GLN A 167 -11.71 11.23 10.92
N PRO A 168 -10.38 11.23 11.13
CA PRO A 168 -9.56 10.03 10.97
C PRO A 168 -10.09 8.86 11.79
N PHE A 169 -10.03 7.66 11.24
CA PHE A 169 -10.39 6.44 11.97
C PHE A 169 -9.15 5.76 12.56
N SER A 170 -9.37 4.86 13.52
CA SER A 170 -8.29 4.06 14.13
C SER A 170 -8.57 2.58 13.95
N ILE A 171 -7.51 1.78 13.92
CA ILE A 171 -7.62 0.32 13.99
C ILE A 171 -7.74 -0.06 15.47
N PRO A 172 -8.78 -0.78 15.89
CA PRO A 172 -8.90 -1.21 17.28
C PRO A 172 -7.70 -2.07 17.72
N VAL A 173 -7.36 -2.02 19.01
CA VAL A 173 -6.29 -2.87 19.56
C VAL A 173 -6.61 -4.36 19.34
N GLY A 174 -5.68 -5.09 18.74
CA GLY A 174 -5.88 -6.50 18.35
C GLY A 174 -6.80 -6.69 17.13
N GLY A 175 -7.29 -5.60 16.55
CA GLY A 175 -8.10 -5.56 15.35
C GLY A 175 -7.29 -5.59 14.07
N GLY A 176 -7.97 -5.27 12.98
CA GLY A 176 -7.41 -5.43 11.65
C GLY A 176 -8.23 -4.76 10.55
N LEU A 177 -7.78 -5.04 9.33
CA LEU A 177 -8.36 -4.56 8.10
C LEU A 177 -8.85 -5.76 7.29
N ASP A 178 -10.14 -5.76 7.03
CA ASP A 178 -10.80 -6.69 6.13
C ASP A 178 -10.82 -6.06 4.74
N PHE A 179 -10.31 -6.76 3.73
CA PHE A 179 -10.26 -6.24 2.38
C PHE A 179 -10.68 -7.27 1.34
N GLU A 180 -11.41 -6.80 0.34
CA GLU A 180 -11.89 -7.59 -0.79
C GLU A 180 -11.54 -6.88 -2.09
N CYS A 181 -10.89 -7.60 -3.02
CA CYS A 181 -10.69 -7.15 -4.39
C CYS A 181 -11.43 -8.10 -5.35
N LYS A 182 -12.01 -7.54 -6.41
CA LYS A 182 -12.70 -8.31 -7.45
C LYS A 182 -12.13 -7.98 -8.80
N TRP A 183 -12.03 -9.00 -9.64
CA TRP A 183 -11.52 -8.88 -11.00
C TRP A 183 -12.46 -9.52 -12.00
N ASN A 184 -12.32 -9.11 -13.25
CA ASN A 184 -12.90 -9.78 -14.40
C ASN A 184 -11.79 -10.07 -15.41
N ASN A 185 -11.27 -11.31 -15.42
CA ASN A 185 -10.22 -11.69 -16.36
C ASN A 185 -10.81 -12.00 -17.73
N THR A 186 -10.56 -11.11 -18.68
CA THR A 186 -10.98 -11.25 -20.09
C THR A 186 -9.88 -11.82 -20.99
N THR A 187 -8.74 -12.24 -20.42
CA THR A 187 -7.58 -12.77 -21.15
C THR A 187 -7.65 -14.29 -21.31
N SER A 188 -6.80 -14.85 -22.17
CA SER A 188 -6.71 -16.29 -22.40
C SER A 188 -5.83 -17.04 -21.40
N GLU A 189 -5.25 -16.34 -20.42
CA GLU A 189 -4.31 -16.89 -19.45
C GLU A 189 -4.79 -16.70 -18.01
N ASP A 190 -4.36 -17.60 -17.13
CA ASP A 190 -4.56 -17.41 -15.71
C ASP A 190 -3.65 -16.28 -15.22
N VAL A 191 -4.19 -15.36 -14.43
CA VAL A 191 -3.45 -14.20 -13.89
C VAL A 191 -3.21 -14.41 -12.40
N LYS A 192 -1.99 -14.08 -11.96
CA LYS A 192 -1.54 -14.22 -10.57
C LYS A 192 -1.07 -12.88 -10.02
N PHE A 193 -0.64 -12.89 -8.76
CA PHE A 193 0.01 -11.75 -8.16
C PHE A 193 1.32 -11.40 -8.90
N GLY A 194 1.60 -10.11 -9.05
CA GLY A 194 2.92 -9.62 -9.43
C GLY A 194 2.94 -8.11 -9.73
N GLU A 195 4.14 -7.58 -9.96
CA GLU A 195 4.36 -6.13 -10.18
C GLU A 195 4.21 -5.73 -11.66
N SER A 196 4.16 -6.68 -12.59
CA SER A 196 3.95 -6.38 -14.00
C SER A 196 2.54 -5.88 -14.27
N ALA A 197 2.38 -5.01 -15.27
CA ALA A 197 1.08 -4.56 -15.76
C ALA A 197 0.18 -5.69 -16.30
N THR A 198 0.75 -6.86 -16.59
CA THR A 198 0.01 -8.07 -17.03
C THR A 198 -0.34 -9.03 -15.89
N GLU A 199 0.15 -8.75 -14.69
CA GLU A 199 -0.18 -9.46 -13.45
C GLU A 199 -1.22 -8.65 -12.67
N GLU A 200 -1.61 -9.10 -11.48
CA GLU A 200 -2.60 -8.38 -10.65
C GLU A 200 -2.12 -8.13 -9.22
N MET A 201 -2.77 -7.16 -8.58
CA MET A 201 -2.56 -6.83 -7.18
C MET A 201 -3.88 -6.69 -6.43
N CYS A 202 -3.84 -6.97 -5.13
CA CYS A 202 -4.89 -6.66 -4.18
C CYS A 202 -4.26 -6.02 -2.96
N PHE A 203 -4.00 -4.72 -3.08
CA PHE A 203 -3.33 -3.92 -2.08
C PHE A 203 -4.10 -2.63 -1.85
N PHE A 204 -3.74 -1.94 -0.79
CA PHE A 204 -4.17 -0.60 -0.52
C PHE A 204 -3.09 0.09 0.32
N TRP A 205 -3.09 1.41 0.32
CA TRP A 205 -2.25 2.17 1.24
C TRP A 205 -3.11 3.12 2.07
N ALA A 206 -2.82 3.15 3.37
CA ALA A 206 -3.42 4.06 4.32
C ALA A 206 -2.36 5.06 4.81
N TYR A 207 -2.71 6.35 4.80
CA TYR A 207 -1.91 7.40 5.38
C TYR A 207 -2.34 7.62 6.83
N TYR A 208 -1.38 7.63 7.76
CA TYR A 208 -1.68 7.70 9.19
C TYR A 208 -0.68 8.56 9.97
N TYR A 209 -1.09 8.98 11.17
CA TYR A 209 -0.26 9.65 12.16
C TYR A 209 -0.76 9.32 13.58
N PRO A 210 0.06 9.37 14.65
CA PRO A 210 1.52 9.55 14.61
C PRO A 210 2.22 8.35 13.96
N SER A 211 3.30 8.64 13.25
CA SER A 211 4.15 7.66 12.56
C SER A 211 4.65 6.56 13.49
N GLN A 212 4.59 5.31 13.01
CA GLN A 212 5.36 4.16 13.51
C GLN A 212 6.36 3.69 12.42
N GLY A 213 6.72 4.60 11.52
CA GLY A 213 7.44 4.32 10.28
C GLY A 213 6.54 3.78 9.17
N SER A 214 6.99 3.93 7.92
CA SER A 214 6.30 3.30 6.78
C SER A 214 6.35 1.78 6.91
N LYS A 215 5.24 1.11 6.61
CA LYS A 215 5.10 -0.35 6.70
C LYS A 215 4.53 -0.93 5.42
N VAL A 216 5.12 -2.02 4.96
CA VAL A 216 4.56 -2.93 3.97
C VAL A 216 4.08 -4.17 4.69
N CYS A 217 2.78 -4.38 4.72
CA CYS A 217 2.12 -5.46 5.43
C CYS A 217 1.46 -6.43 4.45
N ILE A 218 1.59 -7.72 4.73
CA ILE A 218 0.98 -8.77 3.93
C ILE A 218 0.15 -9.69 4.80
N HIS A 219 -0.95 -10.16 4.24
CA HIS A 219 -1.65 -11.35 4.68
C HIS A 219 -1.51 -12.45 3.62
N THR A 220 -1.16 -13.66 4.04
CA THR A 220 -1.20 -14.84 3.16
C THR A 220 -1.74 -16.06 3.89
N GLN A 221 -2.61 -16.80 3.22
CA GLN A 221 -3.21 -18.05 3.62
C GLN A 221 -2.35 -19.26 3.19
N GLN A 222 -1.33 -19.05 2.36
CA GLN A 222 -0.39 -20.11 1.93
C GLN A 222 0.51 -20.58 3.09
N TYR A 223 0.75 -19.70 4.07
CA TYR A 223 1.57 -19.97 5.24
C TYR A 223 0.79 -19.68 6.53
N GLY A 224 1.33 -20.04 7.70
CA GLY A 224 0.70 -19.74 9.00
C GLY A 224 -0.51 -20.62 9.38
N GLY A 225 -0.81 -21.64 8.58
CA GLY A 225 -1.87 -22.61 8.88
C GLY A 225 -3.28 -22.01 8.76
N VAL A 226 -4.21 -22.46 9.59
CA VAL A 226 -5.64 -22.09 9.48
C VAL A 226 -5.92 -20.59 9.65
N ASN A 227 -5.01 -19.85 10.26
CA ASN A 227 -5.17 -18.41 10.51
C ASN A 227 -4.47 -17.54 9.46
N GLY A 228 -3.72 -18.15 8.55
CA GLY A 228 -2.81 -17.43 7.67
C GLY A 228 -1.63 -16.82 8.44
N LEU A 229 -0.80 -16.09 7.72
CA LEU A 229 0.33 -15.33 8.22
C LEU A 229 0.06 -13.84 7.99
N ASN A 230 0.24 -13.03 9.04
CA ASN A 230 0.25 -11.57 8.97
C ASN A 230 1.66 -11.10 9.30
N ALA A 231 2.26 -10.28 8.44
CA ALA A 231 3.60 -9.73 8.66
C ALA A 231 3.66 -8.29 8.15
N CYS A 232 4.43 -7.43 8.83
CA CYS A 232 4.69 -6.05 8.47
C CYS A 232 6.18 -5.76 8.47
N CYS A 233 6.65 -5.21 7.37
CA CYS A 233 8.04 -4.89 7.14
C CYS A 233 8.25 -3.37 7.01
N PRO A 234 9.38 -2.84 7.49
CA PRO A 234 10.42 -3.55 8.26
C PRO A 234 9.95 -3.85 9.69
N GLY A 235 10.58 -4.84 10.34
CA GLY A 235 10.37 -5.16 11.75
C GLY A 235 9.95 -6.61 12.03
N ASP A 236 9.41 -7.32 11.04
CA ASP A 236 9.17 -8.75 11.14
C ASP A 236 10.45 -9.56 10.84
N SER A 237 10.62 -10.69 11.53
CA SER A 237 11.67 -11.67 11.25
C SER A 237 11.60 -12.27 9.84
N LEU A 238 10.42 -12.24 9.21
CA LEU A 238 10.17 -12.81 7.89
C LEU A 238 10.43 -11.82 6.75
N CYS A 239 10.79 -10.57 7.02
CA CYS A 239 10.91 -9.55 5.97
C CYS A 239 11.87 -9.90 4.85
N GLY A 240 13.03 -10.49 5.16
CA GLY A 240 13.96 -10.94 4.11
C GLY A 240 13.42 -12.08 3.26
N LEU A 241 12.56 -12.95 3.83
CA LEU A 241 11.89 -14.00 3.05
C LEU A 241 10.78 -13.43 2.17
N ILE A 242 10.03 -12.45 2.69
CA ILE A 242 8.96 -11.77 1.94
C ILE A 242 9.55 -11.00 0.75
N GLU A 243 10.63 -10.26 0.98
CA GLU A 243 11.41 -9.59 -0.07
C GLU A 243 11.83 -10.59 -1.16
N GLN A 244 12.43 -11.70 -0.76
CA GLN A 244 12.85 -12.74 -1.71
C GLN A 244 11.68 -13.36 -2.49
N GLN A 245 10.52 -13.59 -1.86
CA GLN A 245 9.36 -14.15 -2.55
C GLN A 245 8.75 -13.17 -3.57
N LEU A 246 8.70 -11.88 -3.21
CA LEU A 246 8.25 -10.84 -4.14
C LEU A 246 9.17 -10.71 -5.36
N GLU A 247 10.48 -10.79 -5.17
CA GLU A 247 11.45 -10.74 -6.27
C GLU A 247 11.39 -11.97 -7.21
N ASN A 248 11.00 -13.13 -6.69
CA ASN A 248 10.96 -14.37 -7.47
C ASN A 248 9.58 -14.69 -8.07
N GLY A 249 8.55 -13.88 -7.78
CA GLY A 249 7.17 -14.15 -8.11
C GLY A 249 6.57 -15.23 -7.20
N PHE A 250 5.53 -14.87 -6.44
CA PHE A 250 4.80 -15.78 -5.54
C PHE A 250 4.22 -17.02 -6.25
#